data_AF-A0A1H0J144-F1
#
_entry.id   AF-A0A1H0J144-F1
#
_cell.length_a   1.000
_cell.length_b   1.000
_cell.length_c   1.000
_cell.angle_alpha   90.00
_cell.angle_beta   90.00
_cell.angle_gamma   90.00
#
_symmetry.space_group_name_H-M   'P 1'
#
loop_
_entity.id
_entity.type
_entity.pdbx_description
1 polymer ?
#
loop_
_entity_poly.entity_id
_entity_poly.type
_entity_poly.pdbx_seq_one_letter_code
_entity_poly.pdbx_strand_id
1 'polypeptide(L)'
;MNTYRFHFNNSKKTSTILFWFFTTLVTIPLTATGFLTSSHPLFPAWLLLILLPLMLVAIYRLFKAASERKSTEIVSLSKEGFTSSCFSSVLFSEIRSMRIPVREIGLLGGTQRDYYKKTDADSPNLEFSITTLDGKTLNYILNEWGGLYNSEEDFSIFFNFLTALTDQLYQLYHANEPYNSYLKILDEKGSWEKTQPV
;
A
#
# COMPACT_ATOMS: atom_id res chain seq x y z
N MET A 1 10.41 20.94 -6.98
CA MET A 1 10.10 19.90 -5.99
C MET A 1 8.78 19.30 -6.38
N ASN A 2 8.74 18.03 -6.73
CA ASN A 2 7.51 17.37 -7.17
C ASN A 2 6.89 16.65 -5.97
N THR A 3 5.58 16.71 -5.82
CA THR A 3 4.88 16.04 -4.72
C THR A 3 3.92 15.01 -5.29
N TYR A 4 4.01 13.79 -4.78
CA TYR A 4 3.20 12.65 -5.18
C TYR A 4 2.34 12.24 -3.99
N ARG A 5 1.05 12.07 -4.23
CA ARG A 5 0.09 11.66 -3.21
C ARG A 5 -0.69 10.46 -3.72
N PHE A 6 -0.54 9.32 -3.06
CA PHE A 6 -1.26 8.10 -3.40
C PHE A 6 -1.87 7.48 -2.15
N HIS A 7 -2.99 6.79 -2.35
CA HIS A 7 -3.67 6.07 -1.28
C HIS A 7 -3.23 4.62 -1.28
N PHE A 8 -2.87 4.11 -0.12
CA PHE A 8 -2.59 2.70 0.10
C PHE A 8 -3.45 2.19 1.26
N ASN A 9 -3.65 0.89 1.34
CA ASN A 9 -4.37 0.31 2.47
C ASN A 9 -3.36 -0.12 3.54
N ASN A 10 -3.64 0.22 4.79
CA ASN A 10 -2.74 -0.11 5.89
C ASN A 10 -3.03 -1.52 6.40
N SER A 11 -2.14 -2.46 6.11
CA SER A 11 -2.28 -3.86 6.50
C SER A 11 -2.27 -4.08 8.01
N LYS A 12 -1.73 -3.14 8.81
CA LYS A 12 -1.83 -3.18 10.29
C LYS A 12 -3.28 -3.12 10.77
N LYS A 13 -4.19 -2.53 9.99
CA LYS A 13 -5.63 -2.44 10.32
C LYS A 13 -6.43 -3.68 9.90
N THR A 14 -5.84 -4.59 9.12
CA THR A 14 -6.52 -5.80 8.62
C THR A 14 -6.99 -6.72 9.75
N SER A 15 -6.16 -6.93 10.79
CA SER A 15 -6.56 -7.73 11.96
C SER A 15 -7.76 -7.12 12.70
N THR A 16 -7.77 -5.79 12.87
CA THR A 16 -8.89 -5.07 13.48
C THR A 16 -10.17 -5.20 12.65
N ILE A 17 -10.07 -5.09 11.33
CA ILE A 17 -11.22 -5.28 10.42
C ILE A 17 -11.76 -6.71 10.52
N LEU A 18 -10.87 -7.71 10.50
CA LEU A 18 -11.23 -9.12 10.60
C LEU A 18 -11.95 -9.42 11.93
N PHE A 19 -11.42 -8.88 13.04
CA PHE A 19 -12.04 -9.00 14.36
C PHE A 19 -13.48 -8.46 14.36
N TRP A 20 -13.69 -7.24 13.85
CA TRP A 20 -15.02 -6.65 13.78
C TRP A 20 -15.93 -7.34 12.77
N PHE A 21 -15.37 -7.91 11.70
CA PHE A 21 -16.11 -8.71 10.73
C PHE A 21 -16.70 -9.95 11.39
N PHE A 22 -15.87 -10.75 12.08
CA PHE A 22 -16.36 -11.93 12.80
C PHE A 22 -17.29 -11.56 13.94
N THR A 23 -17.03 -10.46 14.66
CA THR A 23 -17.93 -9.95 15.69
C THR A 23 -19.30 -9.60 15.10
N THR A 24 -19.34 -8.97 13.93
CA THR A 24 -20.58 -8.63 13.21
C THR A 24 -21.29 -9.91 12.73
N LEU A 25 -20.53 -10.87 12.22
CA LEU A 25 -21.04 -12.17 11.76
C LEU A 25 -21.71 -12.98 12.87
N VAL A 26 -21.25 -12.82 14.12
CA VAL A 26 -21.84 -13.48 15.30
C VAL A 26 -23.01 -12.66 15.87
N THR A 27 -22.85 -11.35 16.01
CA THR A 27 -23.83 -10.49 16.70
C THR A 27 -25.12 -10.31 15.92
N ILE A 28 -25.08 -10.28 14.59
CA ILE A 28 -26.28 -10.15 13.75
C ILE A 28 -27.21 -11.37 13.91
N PRO A 29 -26.76 -12.62 13.68
CA PRO A 29 -27.60 -13.80 13.89
C PRO A 29 -28.10 -13.91 15.33
N LEU A 30 -27.24 -13.66 16.33
CA LEU A 30 -27.66 -13.75 17.74
C LEU A 30 -28.82 -12.79 18.05
N THR A 31 -28.73 -11.57 17.54
CA THR A 31 -29.75 -10.54 17.73
C THR A 31 -31.03 -10.91 16.97
N ALA A 32 -30.91 -11.38 15.73
CA ALA A 32 -32.05 -11.84 14.93
C ALA A 32 -32.78 -13.03 15.57
N THR A 33 -32.04 -14.03 16.05
CA THR A 33 -32.60 -15.16 16.81
C THR A 33 -33.28 -14.66 18.08
N GLY A 34 -32.66 -13.75 18.83
CA GLY A 34 -33.26 -13.14 20.03
C GLY A 34 -34.60 -12.44 19.73
N PHE A 35 -34.71 -11.76 18.59
CA PHE A 35 -35.98 -11.16 18.15
C PHE A 35 -37.03 -12.22 17.82
N LEU A 36 -36.65 -13.28 17.10
CA LEU A 36 -37.55 -14.38 16.72
C LEU A 36 -38.05 -15.17 17.94
N THR A 37 -37.21 -15.33 18.98
CA THR A 37 -37.57 -16.05 20.21
C THR A 37 -38.15 -15.14 21.30
N SER A 38 -38.29 -13.85 21.05
CA SER A 38 -38.75 -12.86 22.05
C SER A 38 -40.17 -13.09 22.56
N SER A 39 -41.00 -13.78 21.77
CA SER A 39 -42.36 -14.18 22.14
C SER A 39 -42.41 -15.46 22.97
N HIS A 40 -41.29 -16.15 23.15
CA HIS A 40 -41.23 -17.38 23.93
C HIS A 40 -41.26 -17.05 25.43
N PRO A 41 -42.12 -17.69 26.24
CA PRO A 41 -42.33 -17.34 27.65
C PRO A 41 -41.09 -17.50 28.55
N LEU A 42 -40.04 -18.17 28.06
CA LEU A 42 -38.78 -18.40 28.77
C LEU A 42 -37.65 -17.49 28.28
N PHE A 43 -37.89 -16.66 27.25
CA PHE A 43 -36.86 -15.78 26.71
C PHE A 43 -36.78 -14.47 27.50
N PRO A 44 -35.63 -14.14 28.10
CA PRO A 44 -35.49 -12.89 28.84
C PRO A 44 -35.39 -11.70 27.87
N ALA A 45 -36.46 -10.92 27.76
CA ALA A 45 -36.52 -9.74 26.88
C ALA A 45 -35.42 -8.69 27.16
N TRP A 46 -34.89 -8.64 28.39
CA TRP A 46 -33.78 -7.76 28.74
C TRP A 46 -32.48 -8.09 27.99
N LEU A 47 -32.32 -9.32 27.47
CA LEU A 47 -31.17 -9.67 26.62
C LEU A 47 -31.17 -8.85 25.32
N LEU A 48 -32.33 -8.52 24.76
CA LEU A 48 -32.40 -7.68 23.56
C LEU A 48 -31.89 -6.26 23.79
N LEU A 49 -32.03 -5.75 25.01
CA LEU A 49 -31.47 -4.45 25.41
C LEU A 49 -29.94 -4.46 25.41
N ILE A 50 -29.31 -5.64 25.43
CA ILE A 50 -27.85 -5.81 25.36
C ILE A 50 -27.41 -6.18 23.95
N LEU A 51 -28.13 -7.10 23.30
CA LEU A 51 -27.77 -7.62 21.97
C LEU A 51 -27.90 -6.56 20.87
N LEU A 52 -28.97 -5.76 20.89
CA LEU A 52 -29.20 -4.75 19.87
C LEU A 52 -28.10 -3.65 19.87
N PRO A 53 -27.73 -3.03 21.01
CA PRO A 53 -26.60 -2.11 21.04
C PRO A 53 -25.28 -2.76 20.64
N LEU A 54 -25.03 -4.00 21.07
CA LEU A 54 -23.80 -4.72 20.73
C LEU A 54 -23.65 -4.94 19.22
N MET A 55 -24.75 -5.33 18.56
CA MET A 55 -24.79 -5.49 17.10
C MET A 55 -24.53 -4.15 16.39
N LEU A 56 -25.19 -3.07 16.83
CA LEU A 56 -24.98 -1.74 16.24
C LEU A 56 -23.55 -1.25 16.42
N VAL A 57 -22.94 -1.47 17.59
CA VAL A 57 -21.53 -1.15 17.85
C VAL A 57 -20.61 -1.98 16.97
N ALA A 58 -20.85 -3.29 16.83
CA ALA A 58 -20.04 -4.16 15.98
C ALA A 58 -20.07 -3.71 14.52
N ILE A 59 -21.26 -3.42 13.98
CA ILE A 59 -21.44 -2.90 12.61
C ILE A 59 -20.73 -1.55 12.46
N TYR A 60 -20.96 -0.61 13.37
CA TYR A 60 -20.31 0.70 13.34
C TYR A 60 -18.79 0.57 13.36
N ARG A 61 -18.25 -0.26 14.25
CA ARG A 61 -16.80 -0.48 14.37
C ARG A 61 -16.21 -1.15 13.14
N LEU A 62 -16.93 -2.08 12.51
CA LEU A 62 -16.53 -2.69 11.25
C LEU A 62 -16.42 -1.64 10.14
N PHE A 63 -17.47 -0.84 9.94
CA PHE A 63 -17.45 0.22 8.91
C PHE A 63 -16.39 1.27 9.18
N LYS A 64 -16.23 1.68 10.45
CA LYS A 64 -15.18 2.61 10.85
C LYS A 64 -13.78 2.05 10.58
N ALA A 65 -13.51 0.82 11.00
CA ALA A 65 -12.22 0.17 10.76
C ALA A 65 -11.94 -0.02 9.26
N ALA A 66 -12.95 -0.36 8.47
CA ALA A 66 -12.83 -0.49 7.02
C ALA A 66 -12.59 0.86 6.32
N SER A 67 -13.25 1.94 6.77
CA SER A 67 -13.05 3.28 6.24
C SER A 67 -11.66 3.82 6.57
N GLU A 68 -11.21 3.63 7.81
CA GLU A 68 -9.90 4.04 8.28
C GLU A 68 -8.75 3.16 7.74
N ARG A 69 -9.06 2.09 7.01
CA ARG A 69 -8.07 1.22 6.36
C ARG A 69 -7.22 2.00 5.36
N LYS A 70 -7.84 2.92 4.62
CA LYS A 70 -7.16 3.77 3.64
C LYS A 70 -6.23 4.72 4.37
N SER A 71 -4.95 4.64 4.06
CA SER A 71 -3.93 5.58 4.48
C SER A 71 -3.45 6.35 3.26
N THR A 72 -2.98 7.56 3.48
CA THR A 72 -2.40 8.40 2.43
C THR A 72 -0.91 8.46 2.65
N GLU A 73 -0.14 8.24 1.59
CA GLU A 73 1.28 8.55 1.57
C GLU A 73 1.50 9.81 0.73
N ILE A 74 2.31 10.71 1.28
CA ILE A 74 2.77 11.91 0.58
C ILE A 74 4.28 11.84 0.49
N VAL A 75 4.78 11.79 -0.76
CA VAL A 75 6.21 11.81 -1.04
C VAL A 75 6.56 13.10 -1.78
N SER A 76 7.46 13.89 -1.19
CA SER A 76 8.01 15.09 -1.83
C SER A 76 9.43 14.81 -2.32
N LEU A 77 9.63 14.92 -3.62
CA LEU A 77 10.87 14.63 -4.34
C LEU A 77 11.64 15.94 -4.64
N SER A 78 12.89 15.99 -4.20
CA SER A 78 13.84 17.11 -4.37
C SER A 78 15.00 16.71 -5.28
N LYS A 79 16.05 17.53 -5.41
CA LYS A 79 17.25 17.11 -6.16
C LYS A 79 18.19 16.24 -5.31
N GLU A 80 18.18 16.42 -3.99
CA GLU A 80 19.08 15.70 -3.08
C GLU A 80 18.49 14.39 -2.57
N GLY A 81 17.17 14.21 -2.63
CA GLY A 81 16.47 13.03 -2.11
C GLY A 81 14.96 13.19 -2.08
N PHE A 82 14.28 12.46 -1.18
CA PHE A 82 12.84 12.56 -0.97
C PHE A 82 12.45 12.62 0.51
N THR A 83 11.23 13.09 0.75
CA THR A 83 10.62 13.11 2.10
C THR A 83 9.32 12.34 2.05
N SER A 84 9.17 11.37 2.93
CA SER A 84 7.98 10.51 3.06
C SER A 84 7.26 10.82 4.38
N SER A 85 5.92 10.88 4.33
CA SER A 85 5.11 11.02 5.54
C SER A 85 5.22 9.80 6.47
N CYS A 86 5.37 8.60 5.90
CA CYS A 86 5.49 7.36 6.68
C CYS A 86 6.94 7.01 7.08
N PHE A 87 7.93 7.41 6.29
CA PHE A 87 9.30 6.90 6.40
C PHE A 87 10.37 7.99 6.59
N SER A 88 9.98 9.24 6.80
CA SER A 88 10.86 10.40 6.99
C SER A 88 11.70 10.77 5.75
N SER A 89 12.75 11.58 5.92
CA SER A 89 13.58 12.06 4.81
C SER A 89 14.69 11.07 4.49
N VAL A 90 14.97 10.88 3.20
CA VAL A 90 16.02 10.00 2.68
C VAL A 90 16.78 10.73 1.57
N LEU A 91 18.10 10.85 1.72
CA LEU A 91 18.96 11.41 0.67
C LEU A 91 19.31 10.34 -0.39
N PHE A 92 19.47 10.74 -1.65
CA PHE A 92 19.89 9.81 -2.71
C PHE A 92 21.28 9.24 -2.46
N SER A 93 22.18 10.02 -1.87
CA SER A 93 23.52 9.56 -1.49
C SER A 93 23.48 8.43 -0.45
N GLU A 94 22.44 8.38 0.37
CA GLU A 94 22.23 7.38 1.42
C GLU A 94 21.58 6.10 0.89
N ILE A 95 21.02 6.10 -0.32
CA ILE A 95 20.40 4.89 -0.86
C ILE A 95 21.50 3.88 -1.22
N ARG A 96 21.41 2.70 -0.62
CA ARG A 96 22.30 1.57 -0.87
C ARG A 96 21.74 0.65 -1.95
N SER A 97 20.45 0.32 -1.88
CA SER A 97 19.82 -0.55 -2.85
C SER A 97 18.35 -0.22 -3.00
N MET A 98 17.81 -0.60 -4.15
CA MET A 98 16.41 -0.49 -4.47
C MET A 98 15.97 -1.80 -5.11
N ARG A 99 14.80 -2.29 -4.69
CA ARG A 99 14.13 -3.38 -5.37
C ARG A 99 12.76 -2.88 -5.77
N ILE A 100 12.50 -2.94 -7.06
CA ILE A 100 11.18 -2.66 -7.61
C ILE A 100 10.80 -3.95 -8.35
N PRO A 101 9.55 -4.42 -8.24
CA PRO A 101 9.17 -5.61 -8.97
C PRO A 101 8.90 -5.24 -10.44
N VAL A 102 9.98 -5.09 -11.22
CA VAL A 102 10.00 -4.53 -12.60
C VAL A 102 10.11 -5.63 -13.64
N ARG A 103 9.68 -6.88 -13.37
CA ARG A 103 9.79 -7.90 -14.42
C ARG A 103 9.05 -7.50 -15.71
N GLU A 104 8.21 -6.46 -15.67
CA GLU A 104 7.40 -6.03 -16.82
C GLU A 104 7.40 -4.51 -17.08
N ILE A 105 7.55 -3.66 -16.06
CA ILE A 105 7.26 -2.21 -16.10
C ILE A 105 8.06 -1.42 -17.17
N GLY A 106 9.17 -1.95 -17.70
CA GLY A 106 9.98 -1.26 -18.74
C GLY A 106 10.45 -2.08 -19.96
N LEU A 107 10.21 -3.40 -20.02
CA LEU A 107 10.91 -4.26 -21.00
C LEU A 107 10.24 -4.41 -22.39
N LEU A 108 9.00 -3.93 -22.61
CA LEU A 108 8.22 -4.29 -23.83
C LEU A 108 7.41 -3.15 -24.47
N GLY A 109 7.68 -1.88 -24.15
CA GLY A 109 7.00 -0.75 -24.82
C GLY A 109 5.47 -0.73 -24.67
N GLY A 110 4.95 -1.39 -23.62
CA GLY A 110 3.52 -1.40 -23.28
C GLY A 110 3.09 -0.11 -22.59
N THR A 111 1.78 0.15 -22.54
CA THR A 111 1.26 1.34 -21.86
C THR A 111 1.18 1.13 -20.35
N GLN A 112 1.24 2.22 -19.57
CA GLN A 112 1.00 2.21 -18.12
C GLN A 112 -0.23 1.39 -17.70
N ARG A 113 -1.29 1.45 -18.50
CA ARG A 113 -2.54 0.72 -18.29
C ARG A 113 -2.43 -0.78 -18.48
N ASP A 114 -1.60 -1.23 -19.43
CA ASP A 114 -1.37 -2.66 -19.66
C ASP A 114 -0.66 -3.28 -18.45
N TYR A 115 0.25 -2.53 -17.82
CA TYR A 115 0.91 -2.93 -16.58
C TYR A 115 -0.04 -3.02 -15.39
N TYR A 116 -0.94 -2.03 -15.23
CA TYR A 116 -1.96 -2.07 -14.19
C TYR A 116 -2.83 -3.34 -14.30
N LYS A 117 -3.28 -3.69 -15.51
CA LYS A 117 -4.09 -4.90 -15.73
C LYS A 117 -3.33 -6.20 -15.48
N LYS A 118 -2.03 -6.22 -15.82
CA LYS A 118 -1.22 -7.42 -15.66
C LYS A 118 -0.84 -7.69 -14.21
N THR A 119 -0.54 -6.64 -13.45
CA THR A 119 -0.31 -6.72 -11.99
C THR A 119 -1.55 -7.17 -11.22
N ASP A 120 -2.75 -6.95 -11.74
CA ASP A 120 -4.00 -7.49 -11.20
C ASP A 120 -4.16 -9.01 -11.47
N ALA A 121 -3.58 -9.52 -12.55
CA ALA A 121 -3.73 -10.91 -13.00
C ALA A 121 -2.61 -11.85 -12.53
N ASP A 122 -1.35 -11.42 -12.56
CA ASP A 122 -0.18 -12.20 -12.16
C ASP A 122 0.32 -11.69 -10.80
N SER A 123 0.09 -12.46 -9.72
CA SER A 123 0.54 -12.11 -8.36
C SER A 123 1.80 -12.88 -7.93
N PRO A 124 3.02 -12.45 -8.32
CA PRO A 124 4.18 -12.67 -7.47
C PRO A 124 4.24 -11.59 -6.37
N ASN A 125 5.02 -11.80 -5.32
CA ASN A 125 5.24 -10.81 -4.26
C ASN A 125 5.88 -9.54 -4.84
N LEU A 126 5.03 -8.57 -5.15
CA LEU A 126 5.40 -7.28 -5.70
C LEU A 126 5.77 -6.36 -4.51
N GLU A 127 7.00 -6.46 -4.03
CA GLU A 127 7.52 -5.58 -2.97
C GLU A 127 8.44 -4.53 -3.59
N PHE A 128 8.10 -3.25 -3.40
CA PHE A 128 9.02 -2.15 -3.59
C PHE A 128 9.78 -1.92 -2.28
N SER A 129 11.11 -1.89 -2.36
CA SER A 129 11.96 -1.61 -1.20
C SER A 129 13.09 -0.65 -1.56
N ILE A 130 13.40 0.26 -0.64
CA ILE A 130 14.61 1.09 -0.68
C ILE A 130 15.37 0.82 0.61
N THR A 131 16.62 0.36 0.50
CA THR A 131 17.50 0.21 1.65
C THR A 131 18.54 1.32 1.64
N THR A 132 18.71 1.98 2.78
CA THR A 132 19.73 3.01 3.00
C THR A 132 21.03 2.41 3.56
N LEU A 133 22.11 3.18 3.52
CA LEU A 133 23.44 2.78 4.01
C LEU A 133 23.45 2.46 5.51
N ASP A 134 22.60 3.12 6.30
CA ASP A 134 22.42 2.86 7.74
C ASP A 134 21.56 1.61 8.04
N GLY A 135 21.13 0.89 7.00
CA GLY A 135 20.38 -0.36 7.12
C GLY A 135 18.87 -0.16 7.32
N LYS A 136 18.34 1.06 7.26
CA LYS A 136 16.89 1.27 7.22
C LYS A 136 16.35 0.80 5.88
N THR A 137 15.21 0.11 5.91
CA THR A 137 14.52 -0.33 4.70
C THR A 137 13.11 0.23 4.67
N LEU A 138 12.81 0.98 3.61
CA LEU A 138 11.48 1.47 3.30
C LEU A 138 10.81 0.44 2.41
N ASN A 139 9.78 -0.23 2.92
CA ASN A 139 9.06 -1.26 2.18
C ASN A 139 7.62 -0.83 1.90
N TYR A 140 7.25 -0.94 0.62
CA TYR A 140 5.90 -0.75 0.12
C TYR A 140 5.47 -2.05 -0.58
N ILE A 141 4.38 -2.67 -0.12
CA ILE A 141 3.91 -3.98 -0.63
C ILE A 141 2.68 -3.77 -1.52
N LEU A 142 2.71 -4.33 -2.73
CA LEU A 142 1.71 -4.09 -3.77
C LEU A 142 0.59 -5.13 -3.78
N ASN A 143 0.83 -6.35 -3.26
CA ASN A 143 -0.10 -7.49 -3.33
C ASN A 143 -0.74 -7.89 -1.99
N GLU A 144 -0.44 -7.20 -0.90
CA GLU A 144 -1.14 -7.45 0.36
C GLU A 144 -2.61 -7.10 0.21
N TRP A 145 -3.48 -7.71 1.03
CA TRP A 145 -4.86 -7.25 1.21
C TRP A 145 -4.78 -5.79 1.65
N GLY A 146 -4.84 -4.91 0.65
CA GLY A 146 -4.49 -3.53 0.83
C GLY A 146 -3.20 -3.01 0.18
N GLY A 147 -2.87 -3.43 -1.03
CA GLY A 147 -1.73 -2.90 -1.78
C GLY A 147 -1.67 -1.37 -1.91
N LEU A 148 -0.56 -0.89 -2.46
CA LEU A 148 -0.28 0.53 -2.71
C LEU A 148 -1.26 1.21 -3.66
N TYR A 149 -1.96 0.43 -4.47
CA TYR A 149 -2.87 0.96 -5.48
C TYR A 149 -4.31 0.62 -5.10
N ASN A 150 -5.11 1.66 -4.88
CA ASN A 150 -6.55 1.51 -4.70
C ASN A 150 -7.34 1.80 -5.99
N SER A 151 -6.67 2.33 -7.02
CA SER A 151 -7.25 2.75 -8.29
C SER A 151 -6.18 2.80 -9.39
N GLU A 152 -6.60 2.85 -10.65
CA GLU A 152 -5.73 3.13 -11.81
C GLU A 152 -5.03 4.51 -11.66
N GLU A 153 -5.70 5.47 -11.02
CA GLU A 153 -5.13 6.79 -10.70
C GLU A 153 -3.97 6.68 -9.70
N ASP A 154 -4.17 5.96 -8.58
CA ASP A 154 -3.14 5.75 -7.56
C ASP A 154 -1.94 4.97 -8.15
N PHE A 155 -2.22 3.97 -9.00
CA PHE A 155 -1.18 3.27 -9.77
C PHE A 155 -0.38 4.26 -10.61
N SER A 156 -1.07 5.14 -11.33
CA SER A 156 -0.42 6.06 -12.24
C SER A 156 0.46 7.07 -11.52
N ILE A 157 -0.01 7.60 -10.40
CA ILE A 157 0.75 8.53 -9.54
C ILE A 157 1.99 7.85 -8.99
N PHE A 158 1.87 6.62 -8.47
CA PHE A 158 3.02 5.91 -7.92
C PHE A 158 4.03 5.55 -9.00
N PHE A 159 3.58 5.10 -10.18
CA PHE A 159 4.46 4.83 -11.31
C PHE A 159 5.24 6.09 -11.76
N ASN A 160 4.56 7.25 -11.81
CA ASN A 160 5.20 8.52 -12.12
C ASN A 160 6.23 8.91 -11.05
N PHE A 161 5.93 8.64 -9.78
CA PHE A 161 6.90 8.79 -8.68
C PHE A 161 8.12 7.89 -8.88
N LEU A 162 7.91 6.60 -9.16
CA LEU A 162 9.01 5.64 -9.37
C LEU A 162 9.91 6.08 -10.51
N THR A 163 9.32 6.51 -11.63
CA THR A 163 10.06 7.01 -12.79
C THR A 163 10.93 8.19 -12.40
N ALA A 164 10.34 9.21 -11.77
CA ALA A 164 11.08 10.39 -11.33
C ALA A 164 12.18 10.05 -10.31
N LEU A 165 11.92 9.12 -9.39
CA LEU A 165 12.87 8.63 -8.40
C LEU A 165 14.08 7.96 -9.06
N THR A 166 13.85 7.01 -9.96
CA THR A 166 14.94 6.29 -10.63
C THR A 166 15.72 7.19 -11.56
N ASP A 167 15.07 8.15 -12.20
CA ASP A 167 15.73 9.06 -13.12
C ASP A 167 16.63 10.04 -12.38
N GLN A 168 16.20 10.58 -11.24
CA GLN A 168 17.05 11.41 -10.40
C GLN A 168 18.22 10.63 -9.81
N LEU A 169 17.97 9.40 -9.35
CA LEU A 169 19.02 8.52 -8.86
C LEU A 169 20.03 8.19 -9.98
N TYR A 170 19.55 7.98 -11.20
CA TYR A 170 20.41 7.71 -12.36
C TYR A 170 21.31 8.89 -12.69
N GLN A 171 20.74 10.10 -12.74
CA GLN A 171 21.45 11.35 -13.01
C GLN A 171 22.52 11.66 -11.97
N LEU A 172 22.37 11.18 -10.72
CA LEU A 172 23.41 11.32 -9.69
C LEU A 172 24.71 10.56 -10.06
N TYR A 173 24.60 9.43 -10.78
CA TYR A 173 25.74 8.63 -11.20
C TYR A 173 26.14 8.87 -12.67
N HIS A 174 25.25 9.44 -13.48
CA HIS A 174 25.42 9.59 -14.95
C HIS A 174 25.03 11.00 -15.42
N ALA A 175 25.59 12.03 -14.78
CA ALA A 175 25.21 13.44 -14.97
C ALA A 175 25.33 13.97 -16.43
N ASN A 176 26.07 13.27 -17.29
CA ASN A 176 26.31 13.67 -18.68
C ASN A 176 25.49 12.84 -19.69
N GLU A 177 24.69 11.86 -19.26
CA GLU A 177 23.86 11.05 -20.15
C GLU A 177 22.46 11.66 -20.33
N PRO A 178 21.94 11.70 -21.58
CA PRO A 178 20.60 12.20 -21.85
C PRO A 178 19.53 11.30 -21.24
N TYR A 179 18.42 11.96 -20.87
CA TYR A 179 17.24 11.38 -20.22
C TYR A 179 16.44 10.50 -21.19
N ASN A 180 16.94 9.31 -21.54
CA ASN A 180 16.35 8.54 -22.64
C ASN A 180 15.92 7.11 -22.29
N SER A 181 15.73 6.78 -21.01
CA SER A 181 15.24 5.44 -20.67
C SER A 181 14.65 5.39 -19.27
N TYR A 182 13.35 5.11 -19.22
CA TYR A 182 12.61 4.76 -18.01
C TYR A 182 13.35 3.70 -17.20
N LEU A 183 13.48 3.92 -15.89
CA LEU A 183 13.97 2.90 -14.94
C LEU A 183 15.35 2.32 -15.29
N LYS A 184 16.16 3.00 -16.12
CA LYS A 184 17.44 2.50 -16.67
C LYS A 184 18.42 2.04 -15.60
N ILE A 185 18.29 2.61 -14.41
CA ILE A 185 19.18 2.29 -13.29
C ILE A 185 18.95 0.87 -12.75
N LEU A 186 17.79 0.26 -13.02
CA LEU A 186 17.44 -1.07 -12.53
C LEU A 186 17.90 -2.15 -13.51
N ASP A 187 18.29 -3.30 -12.97
CA ASP A 187 18.58 -4.51 -13.76
C ASP A 187 17.29 -5.17 -14.31
N GLU A 188 17.46 -6.25 -15.08
CA GLU A 188 16.36 -7.03 -15.66
C GLU A 188 15.42 -7.65 -14.61
N LYS A 189 15.86 -7.73 -13.35
CA LYS A 189 15.07 -8.23 -12.22
C LYS A 189 14.44 -7.08 -11.43
N GLY A 190 14.59 -5.83 -11.87
CA GLY A 190 14.10 -4.64 -11.20
C GLY A 190 14.88 -4.25 -9.94
N SER A 191 16.11 -4.72 -9.83
CA SER A 191 16.99 -4.46 -8.69
C SER A 191 18.08 -3.46 -9.07
N TRP A 192 18.43 -2.59 -8.14
CA TRP A 192 19.60 -1.74 -8.21
C TRP A 192 20.35 -1.82 -6.90
N GLU A 193 21.66 -1.90 -6.97
CA GLU A 193 22.54 -1.80 -5.80
C GLU A 193 23.66 -0.82 -6.13
N LYS A 194 23.98 0.02 -5.16
CA LYS A 194 25.13 0.90 -5.21
C LYS A 194 26.39 0.02 -5.17
N THR A 195 26.97 -0.22 -6.33
CA THR A 195 28.33 -0.75 -6.43
C THR A 195 29.25 0.21 -5.68
N GLN A 196 30.05 -0.32 -4.76
CA GLN A 196 30.92 0.45 -3.87
C GLN A 196 31.73 1.51 -4.65
N PRO A 197 31.98 2.70 -4.07
CA PRO A 197 32.95 3.60 -4.63
C PRO A 197 34.33 2.93 -4.61
N VAL A 198 35.05 3.06 -5.73
CA VAL A 198 36.51 2.98 -5.75
C VAL A 198 37.09 4.01 -4.79
#